data_AF-A0A5J4ZYX5-F1
#
_entry.id   AF-A0A5J4ZYX5-F1
#
_cell.length_a   1.000
_cell.length_b   1.000
_cell.length_c   1.000
_cell.angle_alpha   90.00
_cell.angle_beta   90.00
_cell.angle_gamma   90.00
#
_symmetry.space_group_name_H-M   'P 1'
#
loop_
_entity.id
_entity.type
_entity.pdbx_description
1 polymer ?
#
loop_
_entity_poly.entity_id
_entity_poly.type
_entity_poly.pdbx_seq_one_letter_code
_entity_poly.pdbx_strand_id
1 'polypeptide(L)'
;MVIFYSIYLYYILYVCIHACVYKICIGLHRYIFGFGLKQSKGTGSFGKRRNKTHTLCVRCGRRSFHLQKSRCASCGFPSNRFRKYNWSVKAIRRKTTGTGRMRYLRHVSVRFKSNFREGYSS
;
A
#
# COMPACT_ATOMS: atom_id res chain seq x y z
N MET A 1 -29.16 52.99 46.85
CA MET A 1 -27.74 52.69 46.60
C MET A 1 -27.31 51.31 47.13
N VAL A 2 -27.93 50.76 48.17
CA VAL A 2 -27.60 49.43 48.73
C VAL A 2 -28.04 48.25 47.84
N ILE A 3 -29.16 48.39 47.12
CA ILE A 3 -29.75 47.32 46.28
C ILE A 3 -28.88 47.04 45.03
N PHE A 4 -28.28 48.08 44.43
CA PHE A 4 -27.38 47.93 43.28
C PHE A 4 -26.09 47.18 43.64
N TYR A 5 -25.55 47.41 44.84
CA TYR A 5 -24.38 46.69 45.33
C TYR A 5 -24.68 45.20 45.57
N SER A 6 -25.84 44.86 46.13
CA SER A 6 -26.24 43.47 46.32
C SER A 6 -26.43 42.71 45.00
N ILE A 7 -27.03 43.34 43.99
CA ILE A 7 -27.21 42.72 42.66
C ILE A 7 -25.86 42.52 41.95
N TYR A 8 -24.95 43.50 42.06
CA TYR A 8 -23.62 43.40 41.46
C TYR A 8 -22.77 42.31 42.11
N LEU A 9 -22.85 42.16 43.44
CA LEU A 9 -22.15 41.08 44.17
C LEU A 9 -22.72 39.69 43.79
N TYR A 10 -24.04 39.56 43.65
CA TYR A 10 -24.69 38.32 43.23
C TYR A 10 -24.33 37.93 41.79
N TYR A 11 -24.23 38.91 40.89
CA TYR A 11 -23.81 38.69 39.51
C TYR A 11 -22.34 38.25 39.42
N ILE A 12 -21.43 38.86 40.19
CA ILE A 12 -20.01 38.46 40.25
C ILE A 12 -19.87 37.03 40.81
N LEU A 13 -20.59 36.69 41.88
CA LEU A 13 -20.58 35.33 42.45
C LEU A 13 -21.13 34.31 41.45
N TYR A 14 -22.22 34.61 40.75
CA TYR A 14 -22.82 33.73 39.75
C TYR A 14 -21.90 33.50 38.54
N VAL A 15 -21.26 34.54 38.00
CA VAL A 15 -20.30 34.43 36.89
C VAL A 15 -19.04 33.66 37.32
N CYS A 16 -18.54 33.87 38.54
CA CYS A 16 -17.39 33.12 39.08
C CYS A 16 -17.70 31.63 39.28
N ILE A 17 -18.88 31.28 39.81
CA ILE A 17 -19.30 29.89 40.02
C ILE A 17 -19.54 29.20 38.67
N HIS A 18 -20.19 29.86 37.72
CA HIS A 18 -20.44 29.30 36.38
C HIS A 18 -19.15 29.09 35.59
N ALA A 19 -18.19 30.02 35.66
CA ALA A 19 -16.88 29.87 35.04
C ALA A 19 -16.06 28.72 35.66
N CYS A 20 -16.20 28.46 36.97
CA CYS A 20 -15.49 27.38 37.66
C CYS A 20 -16.03 26.00 37.24
N VAL A 21 -17.36 25.84 37.17
CA VAL A 21 -18.01 24.59 36.73
C VAL A 21 -17.72 24.29 35.25
N TYR A 22 -17.75 25.31 34.37
CA TYR A 22 -17.44 25.13 32.94
C TYR A 22 -15.98 24.70 32.71
N LYS A 23 -15.02 25.18 33.52
CA LYS A 23 -13.60 24.82 33.41
C LYS A 23 -13.31 23.40 33.92
N ILE A 24 -14.02 22.94 34.96
CA ILE A 24 -13.95 21.57 35.47
C ILE A 24 -14.56 20.58 34.45
N CYS A 25 -15.69 20.92 33.81
CA CYS A 25 -16.30 20.09 32.77
C CYS A 25 -15.47 20.02 31.48
N ILE A 26 -14.81 21.11 31.05
CA ILE A 26 -13.89 21.09 29.89
C ILE A 26 -12.58 20.35 30.21
N GLY A 27 -12.11 20.41 31.46
CA GLY A 27 -10.93 19.67 31.93
C GLY A 27 -11.14 18.15 31.91
N LEU A 28 -12.30 17.66 32.35
CA LEU A 28 -12.63 16.23 32.32
C LEU A 28 -12.84 15.70 30.89
N HIS A 29 -13.37 16.51 29.96
CA HIS A 29 -13.52 16.10 28.57
C HIS A 29 -12.16 15.90 27.87
N ARG A 30 -11.11 16.60 28.32
CA ARG A 30 -9.72 16.39 27.86
C ARG A 30 -9.04 15.18 28.51
N TYR A 31 -9.48 14.75 29.70
CA TYR A 31 -8.93 13.58 30.40
C TYR A 31 -9.62 12.27 30.00
N ILE A 32 -10.90 12.31 29.59
CA ILE A 32 -11.67 11.12 29.16
C ILE A 32 -11.46 10.81 27.66
N PHE A 33 -11.35 11.81 26.79
CA PHE A 33 -11.01 11.63 25.37
C PHE A 33 -9.50 11.60 25.08
N GLY A 34 -8.70 11.28 26.10
CA GLY A 34 -7.24 11.12 26.04
C GLY A 34 -6.77 9.73 25.61
N PHE A 35 -7.63 8.86 25.05
CA PHE A 35 -7.20 7.64 24.36
C PHE A 35 -6.57 8.01 23.01
N GLY A 36 -5.43 8.70 23.08
CA GLY A 36 -4.55 8.93 21.96
C GLY A 36 -4.05 7.58 21.47
N LEU A 37 -4.74 7.03 20.47
CA LEU A 37 -4.15 6.02 19.59
C LEU A 37 -2.84 6.64 19.11
N LYS A 38 -1.70 6.20 19.66
CA LYS A 38 -0.35 6.56 19.21
C LYS A 38 -0.32 6.34 17.70
N GLN A 39 -0.61 7.38 16.93
CA GLN A 39 -0.44 7.43 15.48
C GLN A 39 1.04 7.71 15.23
N SER A 40 1.87 6.81 15.75
CA SER A 40 3.30 6.82 15.56
C SER A 40 3.65 6.01 14.33
N LYS A 41 4.73 6.42 13.66
CA LYS A 41 5.40 5.59 12.65
C LYS A 41 5.89 4.29 13.32
N GLY A 42 5.99 3.21 12.57
CA GLY A 42 6.43 1.92 13.11
C GLY A 42 5.25 1.05 13.58
N THR A 43 5.36 0.47 14.78
CA THR A 43 4.53 -0.67 15.25
C THR A 43 3.02 -0.45 15.12
N GLY A 44 2.50 0.70 15.56
CA GLY A 44 1.06 1.01 15.47
C GLY A 44 0.54 1.09 14.02
N SER A 45 1.40 1.49 13.07
CA SER A 45 1.06 1.52 11.64
C SER A 45 1.12 0.14 10.96
N PHE A 46 1.96 -0.78 11.46
CA PHE A 46 2.10 -2.12 10.87
C PHE A 46 0.85 -2.98 11.10
N GLY A 47 0.21 -2.86 12.27
CA GLY A 47 -1.02 -3.59 12.59
C GLY A 47 -2.19 -3.32 11.62
N LYS A 48 -2.17 -2.18 10.92
CA LYS A 48 -3.22 -1.79 9.96
C LYS A 48 -3.01 -2.33 8.54
N ARG A 49 -1.88 -3.00 8.24
CA ARG A 49 -1.49 -3.41 6.87
C ARG A 49 -2.12 -4.73 6.39
N ARG A 50 -3.45 -4.86 6.54
CA ARG A 50 -4.21 -6.04 6.10
C ARG A 50 -4.50 -6.06 4.59
N ASN A 51 -4.75 -4.89 3.99
CA ASN A 51 -5.10 -4.76 2.58
C ASN A 51 -3.87 -5.01 1.69
N LYS A 52 -4.04 -5.78 0.61
CA LYS A 52 -2.96 -6.11 -0.34
C LYS A 52 -3.10 -5.26 -1.60
N THR A 53 -2.03 -4.56 -1.96
CA THR A 53 -1.97 -3.79 -3.22
C THR A 53 -1.53 -4.67 -4.40
N HIS A 54 -0.65 -5.65 -4.13
CA HIS A 54 -0.06 -6.51 -5.14
C HIS A 54 -0.44 -7.99 -4.99
N THR A 55 -0.90 -8.60 -6.08
CA THR A 55 -1.20 -10.03 -6.20
C THR A 55 -0.33 -10.70 -7.29
N LEU A 56 -0.49 -12.01 -7.44
CA LEU A 56 0.21 -12.78 -8.47
C LEU A 56 -0.24 -12.36 -9.86
N CYS A 57 0.72 -12.13 -10.75
CA CYS A 57 0.45 -11.83 -12.15
C CYS A 57 0.42 -13.12 -12.98
N VAL A 58 -0.65 -13.33 -13.75
CA VAL A 58 -0.84 -14.49 -14.62
C VAL A 58 0.31 -14.66 -15.62
N ARG A 59 0.79 -13.58 -16.24
CA ARG A 59 1.85 -13.67 -17.27
C ARG A 59 3.23 -14.00 -16.70
N CYS A 60 3.62 -13.41 -15.57
CA CYS A 60 5.00 -13.51 -15.07
C CYS A 60 5.16 -14.31 -13.77
N GLY A 61 4.07 -14.77 -13.16
CA GLY A 61 4.08 -15.54 -11.90
C GLY A 61 4.61 -14.80 -10.68
N ARG A 62 4.88 -13.49 -10.78
CA ARG A 62 5.40 -12.67 -9.68
C ARG A 62 4.27 -11.94 -8.97
N ARG A 63 4.40 -11.75 -7.64
CA ARG A 63 3.51 -10.89 -6.85
C ARG A 63 3.80 -9.41 -7.16
N SER A 64 3.34 -8.96 -8.31
CA SER A 64 3.60 -7.60 -8.81
C SER A 64 2.40 -7.01 -9.56
N PHE A 65 1.27 -7.71 -9.60
CA PHE A 65 0.05 -7.20 -10.22
C PHE A 65 -0.65 -6.25 -9.25
N HIS A 66 -0.72 -4.96 -9.59
CA HIS A 66 -1.41 -3.98 -8.78
C HIS A 66 -2.92 -4.06 -9.02
N LEU A 67 -3.71 -4.36 -7.98
CA LEU A 67 -5.15 -4.59 -8.10
C LEU A 67 -5.91 -3.33 -8.55
N GLN A 68 -5.75 -2.23 -7.82
CA GLN A 68 -6.47 -0.98 -8.14
C GLN A 68 -6.16 -0.41 -9.53
N LYS A 69 -4.90 -0.48 -9.96
CA LYS A 69 -4.44 0.07 -11.25
C LYS A 69 -4.47 -0.97 -12.38
N SER A 70 -4.92 -2.19 -12.08
CA SER A 70 -4.95 -3.33 -13.00
C SER A 70 -3.68 -3.48 -13.84
N ARG A 71 -2.50 -3.30 -13.23
CA ARG A 71 -1.22 -3.28 -13.97
C ARG A 71 -0.09 -3.98 -13.23
N CYS A 72 0.67 -4.79 -13.96
CA CYS A 72 1.84 -5.47 -13.42
C CYS A 72 3.09 -4.60 -13.44
N ALA A 73 3.65 -4.34 -12.26
CA ALA A 73 4.89 -3.60 -12.09
C ALA A 73 6.12 -4.36 -12.63
N SER A 74 6.07 -5.68 -12.84
CA SER A 74 7.22 -6.44 -13.36
C SER A 74 7.20 -6.53 -14.89
N CYS A 75 6.13 -7.06 -15.47
CA CYS A 75 6.04 -7.38 -16.90
C CYS A 75 5.20 -6.40 -17.72
N GLY A 76 4.41 -5.53 -17.09
CA GLY A 76 3.55 -4.56 -17.78
C GLY A 76 2.13 -5.03 -18.12
N PHE A 77 1.78 -6.30 -17.85
CA PHE A 77 0.43 -6.83 -18.07
C PHE A 77 -0.65 -5.84 -17.57
N PRO A 78 -1.66 -5.47 -18.37
CA PRO A 78 -2.14 -6.11 -19.60
C PRO A 78 -1.41 -5.74 -20.92
N SER A 79 -0.40 -4.87 -20.91
CA SER A 79 0.26 -4.41 -22.16
C SER A 79 0.74 -5.58 -23.03
N ASN A 80 0.65 -5.47 -24.35
CA ASN A 80 1.15 -6.53 -25.24
C ASN A 80 2.67 -6.71 -25.10
N ARG A 81 3.42 -5.60 -25.12
CA ARG A 81 4.87 -5.61 -24.95
C ARG A 81 5.27 -5.87 -23.49
N PHE A 82 6.35 -6.62 -23.30
CA PHE A 82 6.99 -6.78 -22.00
C PHE A 82 7.70 -5.50 -21.58
N ARG A 83 7.46 -5.08 -20.33
CA ARG A 83 8.13 -3.94 -19.71
C ARG A 83 9.61 -4.25 -19.48
N LYS A 84 10.50 -3.47 -20.12
CA LYS A 84 11.97 -3.52 -19.99
C LYS A 84 12.54 -2.12 -19.82
N TYR A 85 13.59 -1.98 -19.02
CA TYR A 85 14.36 -0.75 -18.89
C TYR A 85 15.85 -1.07 -18.90
N ASN A 86 16.62 -0.30 -19.68
CA ASN A 86 18.04 -0.56 -19.88
C ASN A 86 18.88 -0.26 -18.61
N TRP A 87 18.40 0.63 -17.74
CA TRP A 87 19.05 0.91 -16.46
C TRP A 87 19.02 -0.28 -15.48
N SER A 88 18.21 -1.32 -15.73
CA SER A 88 18.10 -2.49 -14.86
C SER A 88 18.64 -3.77 -15.51
N VAL A 89 19.97 -3.86 -15.64
CA VAL A 89 20.67 -5.01 -16.24
C VAL A 89 20.29 -6.33 -15.58
N LYS A 90 20.26 -6.38 -14.24
CA LYS A 90 19.89 -7.58 -13.47
C LYS A 90 18.43 -7.98 -13.69
N ALA A 91 17.52 -7.04 -13.97
CA ALA A 91 16.13 -7.37 -14.25
C ALA A 91 15.96 -7.96 -15.66
N ILE A 92 16.73 -7.47 -16.64
CA ILE A 92 16.77 -8.01 -18.00
C ILE A 92 17.30 -9.44 -17.98
N ARG A 93 18.44 -9.69 -17.34
CA ARG A 93 19.06 -11.03 -17.26
C ARG A 93 18.14 -12.10 -16.67
N ARG A 94 17.32 -11.77 -15.67
CA ARG A 94 16.40 -12.74 -15.03
C ARG A 94 15.19 -13.14 -15.88
N LYS A 95 14.98 -12.53 -17.04
CA LYS A 95 13.82 -12.79 -17.92
C LYS A 95 14.20 -13.08 -19.37
N THR A 96 15.50 -13.06 -19.68
CA THR A 96 15.98 -13.26 -21.04
C THR A 96 15.67 -14.67 -21.54
N THR A 97 15.67 -14.86 -22.86
CA THR A 97 15.65 -16.19 -23.48
C THR A 97 16.76 -17.05 -22.88
N GLY A 98 16.45 -18.28 -22.46
CA GLY A 98 17.38 -19.12 -21.70
C GLY A 98 16.90 -19.54 -20.32
N THR A 99 16.11 -18.70 -19.62
CA THR A 99 15.77 -18.96 -18.20
C THR A 99 14.63 -19.97 -17.99
N GLY A 100 13.91 -20.34 -19.04
CA GLY A 100 12.71 -21.19 -18.98
C GLY A 100 12.89 -22.55 -19.64
N ARG A 101 11.78 -23.27 -19.83
CA ARG A 101 11.78 -24.63 -20.42
C ARG A 101 12.29 -24.70 -21.86
N MET A 102 12.26 -23.59 -22.61
CA MET A 102 12.72 -23.50 -24.01
C MET A 102 12.24 -24.66 -24.89
N ARG A 103 10.97 -25.08 -24.75
CA ARG A 103 10.44 -26.31 -25.36
C ARG A 103 10.72 -26.41 -26.87
N TYR A 104 10.56 -25.32 -27.62
CA TYR A 104 10.86 -25.28 -29.04
C TYR A 104 12.35 -25.02 -29.30
N LEU A 105 12.86 -23.88 -28.83
CA LEU A 105 14.23 -23.42 -29.10
C LEU A 105 15.33 -24.41 -28.71
N ARG A 106 15.10 -25.28 -27.72
CA ARG A 106 16.08 -26.31 -27.31
C ARG A 106 16.35 -27.33 -28.42
N HIS A 107 15.34 -27.72 -29.19
CA HIS A 107 15.47 -28.72 -30.25
C HIS A 107 15.76 -28.10 -31.62
N VAL A 108 15.65 -26.78 -31.73
CA VAL A 108 15.86 -26.04 -32.99
C VAL A 108 17.28 -26.24 -33.52
N SER A 109 18.31 -26.21 -32.67
CA SER A 109 19.70 -26.45 -33.09
C SER A 109 19.90 -27.85 -33.70
N VAL A 110 19.23 -28.86 -33.15
CA VAL A 110 19.27 -30.23 -33.68
C VAL A 110 18.59 -30.32 -35.04
N ARG A 111 17.44 -29.66 -35.21
CA ARG A 111 16.74 -29.58 -36.51
C ARG A 111 17.55 -28.84 -37.58
N PHE A 112 18.28 -27.79 -37.19
CA PHE A 112 19.19 -27.10 -38.12
C PHE A 112 20.29 -28.04 -38.61
N LYS A 113 20.83 -28.90 -37.74
CA LYS A 113 21.85 -29.89 -38.13
C LYS A 113 21.32 -30.94 -39.12
N SER A 114 20.03 -31.28 -39.03
CA SER A 114 19.37 -32.17 -39.98
C SER A 114 18.78 -31.44 -41.20
N ASN A 115 19.06 -30.16 -41.41
CA ASN A 115 18.48 -29.35 -42.50
C ASN A 115 16.94 -29.47 -42.61
N PHE A 116 16.25 -29.53 -41.46
CA PHE A 116 14.78 -29.65 -41.38
C PHE A 116 14.19 -30.83 -42.16
N ARG A 117 14.97 -31.91 -42.27
CA ARG A 117 14.54 -33.19 -42.81
C ARG A 117 13.35 -33.77 -42.02
N GLU A 118 12.28 -34.17 -42.72
CA GLU A 118 11.04 -34.74 -42.16
C GLU A 118 10.74 -36.09 -42.83
N GLY A 119 10.24 -37.09 -42.06
CA GLY A 119 9.57 -38.28 -42.64
C GLY A 119 10.38 -39.54 -43.01
N TYR A 120 11.58 -39.78 -42.48
CA TYR A 120 12.31 -41.05 -42.73
C TYR A 120 11.96 -42.10 -41.68
N SER A 121 10.98 -42.94 -42.00
CA SER A 121 10.77 -44.23 -41.32
C SER A 121 10.30 -45.22 -42.38
N SER A 122 11.24 -46.01 -42.89
CA SER A 122 10.95 -47.29 -43.52
C SER A 122 10.76 -48.34 -42.44
#